data_AF-A0A9D7W6E2-F1
#
_entry.id   AF-A0A9D7W6E2-F1
#
_cell.length_a   1.000
_cell.length_b   1.000
_cell.length_c   1.000
_cell.angle_alpha   90.00
_cell.angle_beta   90.00
_cell.angle_gamma   90.00
#
_symmetry.space_group_name_H-M   'P 1'
#
loop_
_entity.id
_entity.type
_entity.pdbx_description
1 polymer ?
#
loop_
_entity_poly.entity_id
_entity_poly.type
_entity_poly.pdbx_seq_one_letter_code
_entity_poly.pdbx_strand_id
1 'polypeptide(L)'
;MNTPRSIKRLGASLLIGGQAVAATLRGRIDRGELFEQLLEAGPGSVLIVLIISVAAGSVFNIQVAAELTRQGAGSTVGGILAIGLAREIAPLLTSCLLAGKVATA
;
A
#
# COMPACT_ATOMS: atom_id res chain seq x y z
N MET A 1 -22.84 12.72 -30.57
CA MET A 1 -22.79 12.07 -29.24
C MET A 1 -21.54 12.52 -28.51
N ASN A 2 -21.67 13.39 -27.51
CA ASN A 2 -20.53 13.89 -26.73
C ASN A 2 -20.11 12.85 -25.69
N THR A 3 -19.02 12.13 -25.94
CA THR A 3 -18.41 11.24 -24.93
C THR A 3 -18.09 12.06 -23.67
N PRO A 4 -18.48 11.60 -22.48
CA PRO A 4 -18.23 12.33 -21.23
C PRO A 4 -16.73 12.54 -21.02
N ARG A 5 -16.35 13.74 -20.56
CA ARG A 5 -14.96 14.16 -20.38
C ARG A 5 -14.13 13.17 -19.54
N SER A 6 -14.76 12.51 -18.56
CA SER A 6 -14.12 11.49 -17.71
C SER A 6 -13.65 10.28 -18.51
N ILE A 7 -14.44 9.79 -19.47
CA ILE A 7 -14.06 8.62 -20.29
C ILE A 7 -12.88 8.98 -21.20
N LYS A 8 -12.86 10.20 -21.76
CA LYS A 8 -11.71 10.65 -22.58
C LYS A 8 -10.42 10.75 -21.76
N ARG A 9 -10.50 11.27 -20.53
CA ARG A 9 -9.34 11.37 -19.63
C ARG A 9 -8.84 10.00 -19.19
N LEU A 10 -9.75 9.10 -18.80
CA LEU A 10 -9.41 7.73 -18.43
C LEU A 10 -8.75 6.98 -19.59
N GLY A 11 -9.30 7.11 -20.81
CA GLY A 11 -8.71 6.52 -22.01
C GLY A 11 -7.30 7.05 -22.30
N ALA A 12 -7.09 8.35 -22.16
CA ALA A 12 -5.76 8.96 -22.35
C ALA A 12 -4.75 8.49 -21.29
N SER A 13 -5.14 8.48 -20.01
CA SER A 13 -4.27 7.98 -18.93
C SER A 13 -3.92 6.50 -19.10
N LEU A 14 -4.87 5.67 -19.56
CA LEU A 14 -4.64 4.26 -19.83
C LEU A 14 -3.67 4.05 -21.01
N LEU A 15 -3.80 4.85 -22.07
CA LEU A 15 -2.88 4.83 -23.21
C LEU A 15 -1.45 5.18 -22.79
N ILE A 16 -1.27 6.25 -22.01
CA ILE A 16 0.05 6.68 -21.52
C ILE A 16 0.65 5.59 -20.62
N GLY A 17 -0.14 5.03 -19.70
CA GLY A 17 0.29 3.92 -18.85
C GLY A 17 0.70 2.68 -19.67
N GLY A 18 -0.08 2.31 -20.68
CA GLY A 18 0.25 1.20 -21.57
C GLY A 18 1.54 1.42 -22.38
N GLN A 19 1.77 2.64 -22.87
CA GLN A 19 3.00 3.01 -23.54
C GLN A 19 4.21 2.96 -22.60
N ALA A 20 4.07 3.44 -21.37
CA ALA A 20 5.12 3.37 -20.35
C ALA A 20 5.50 1.91 -20.04
N VAL A 21 4.52 1.04 -19.78
CA VAL A 21 4.76 -0.39 -19.53
C VAL A 21 5.44 -1.05 -20.74
N ALA A 22 4.99 -0.77 -21.96
CA ALA A 22 5.60 -1.31 -23.17
C ALA A 22 7.06 -0.83 -23.37
N ALA A 23 7.37 0.42 -23.01
CA ALA A 23 8.73 0.94 -23.06
C ALA A 23 9.65 0.27 -22.02
N THR A 24 9.15 0.05 -20.81
CA THR A 24 9.85 -0.67 -19.74
C THR A 24 10.15 -2.12 -20.15
N LEU A 25 9.17 -2.82 -20.74
CA LEU A 25 9.35 -4.20 -21.24
C LEU A 25 10.35 -4.31 -22.39
N ARG A 26 10.54 -3.24 -23.18
CA ARG A 26 11.56 -3.17 -24.24
C ARG A 26 12.96 -2.86 -23.71
N GLY A 27 13.14 -2.79 -22.39
CA GLY A 27 14.42 -2.53 -21.74
C GLY A 27 14.90 -1.08 -21.81
N ARG A 28 14.01 -0.13 -22.15
CA ARG A 28 14.32 1.31 -22.15
C ARG A 28 14.20 1.88 -20.73
N ILE A 29 15.01 1.36 -19.82
CA ILE A 29 15.02 1.78 -18.42
C ILE A 29 16.34 2.47 -18.13
N ASP A 30 16.25 3.73 -17.70
CA ASP A 30 17.40 4.42 -17.12
C ASP A 30 17.62 3.87 -15.70
N ARG A 31 18.80 3.27 -15.47
CA ARG A 31 19.14 2.65 -14.18
C ARG A 31 19.38 3.70 -13.09
N GLY A 32 19.82 4.91 -13.45
CA GLY A 32 20.00 6.01 -12.51
C GLY A 32 18.67 6.48 -11.98
N GLU A 33 17.75 6.82 -12.88
CA GLU A 33 16.38 7.21 -12.52
C GLU A 33 15.64 6.11 -11.76
N LEU A 34 15.76 4.85 -12.20
CA LEU A 34 15.16 3.72 -11.50
C LEU A 34 15.67 3.61 -10.05
N PHE A 35 16.97 3.82 -9.83
CA PHE A 35 17.55 3.74 -8.49
C PHE A 35 17.07 4.88 -7.61
N GLU A 36 16.98 6.10 -8.15
CA GLU A 36 16.41 7.26 -7.45
C GLU A 36 14.94 7.03 -7.05
N GLN A 37 14.12 6.55 -7.99
CA GLN A 37 12.72 6.17 -7.75
C GLN A 37 12.59 5.08 -6.68
N LEU A 38 13.46 4.06 -6.70
CA LEU A 38 13.47 2.99 -5.69
C LEU A 38 13.89 3.50 -4.31
N LEU A 39 14.86 4.41 -4.24
CA LEU A 39 15.30 5.03 -2.98
C LEU A 39 14.18 5.88 -2.36
N GLU A 40 13.47 6.64 -3.19
CA GLU A 40 12.38 7.50 -2.73
C GLU A 40 11.15 6.69 -2.30
N ALA A 41 10.76 5.69 -3.11
CA ALA A 41 9.59 4.86 -2.83
C ALA A 41 9.81 3.87 -1.68
N GLY A 42 11.01 3.29 -1.57
CA GLY A 42 11.35 2.31 -0.54
C GLY A 42 11.87 2.97 0.74
N PRO A 43 13.19 3.15 0.89
CA PRO A 43 13.82 3.74 2.08
C PRO A 43 13.20 5.07 2.52
N GLY A 44 12.91 5.97 1.58
CA GLY A 44 12.28 7.25 1.85
C GLY A 44 10.87 7.16 2.45
N SER A 45 10.23 6.00 2.42
CA SER A 45 8.89 5.75 2.97
C SER A 45 8.90 4.99 4.30
N VAL A 46 10.04 4.39 4.68
CA VAL A 46 10.11 3.46 5.83
C VAL A 46 9.67 4.13 7.13
N LEU A 47 10.16 5.34 7.41
CA LEU A 47 9.86 6.03 8.67
C LEU A 47 8.37 6.32 8.84
N ILE A 48 7.72 6.87 7.81
CA ILE A 48 6.29 7.20 7.86
C ILE A 48 5.42 5.94 7.92
N VAL A 49 5.78 4.90 7.15
CA VAL A 49 5.06 3.62 7.16
C VAL A 49 5.17 2.95 8.53
N LEU A 50 6.34 2.95 9.17
CA LEU A 50 6.53 2.38 10.49
C LEU A 50 5.71 3.10 11.56
N ILE A 51 5.79 4.43 11.63
CA ILE A 51 5.08 5.22 12.64
C ILE A 51 3.58 4.98 12.54
N ILE A 52 3.02 5.06 11.32
CA ILE A 52 1.58 4.90 11.12
C ILE A 52 1.16 3.45 11.35
N SER A 53 1.94 2.47 10.89
CA SER A 53 1.61 1.05 11.06
C SER A 53 1.64 0.62 12.53
N VAL A 54 2.58 1.15 13.33
CA VAL A 54 2.60 0.88 14.78
C VAL A 54 1.40 1.51 15.47
N ALA A 55 1.07 2.76 15.16
CA ALA A 55 -0.08 3.44 15.74
C ALA A 55 -1.40 2.73 15.37
N ALA A 56 -1.65 2.50 14.08
CA ALA A 56 -2.84 1.83 13.58
C ALA A 56 -2.93 0.38 14.06
N GLY A 57 -1.82 -0.36 14.04
CA GLY A 57 -1.72 -1.73 14.51
C GLY A 57 -1.99 -1.87 16.01
N SER A 58 -1.53 -0.93 16.83
CA SER A 58 -1.81 -0.91 18.27
C SER A 58 -3.29 -0.68 18.56
N VAL A 59 -3.90 0.28 17.86
CA VAL A 59 -5.34 0.58 17.98
C VAL A 59 -6.19 -0.61 17.54
N PHE A 60 -5.83 -1.27 16.44
CA PHE A 60 -6.48 -2.50 15.98
C PHE A 60 -6.33 -3.63 17.00
N ASN A 61 -5.12 -3.86 17.51
CA ASN A 61 -4.83 -4.90 18.49
C ASN A 61 -5.69 -4.74 19.75
N ILE A 62 -5.74 -3.53 20.33
CA ILE A 62 -6.54 -3.25 21.53
C ILE A 62 -8.02 -3.56 21.30
N GLN A 63 -8.59 -3.13 20.17
CA GLN A 63 -10.01 -3.34 19.88
C GLN A 63 -10.35 -4.81 19.66
N VAL A 64 -9.56 -5.53 18.85
CA VAL A 64 -9.83 -6.93 18.53
C VAL A 64 -9.52 -7.83 19.74
N ALA A 65 -8.46 -7.54 20.50
CA ALA A 65 -8.13 -8.29 21.70
C ALA A 65 -9.23 -8.17 22.77
N ALA A 66 -9.78 -6.97 22.96
CA ALA A 66 -10.91 -6.77 23.88
C ALA A 66 -12.14 -7.58 23.44
N GLU A 67 -12.45 -7.58 22.14
CA GLU A 67 -13.61 -8.30 21.61
C GLU A 67 -13.44 -9.82 21.68
N LEU A 68 -12.28 -10.35 21.27
CA LEU A 68 -12.01 -11.79 21.36
C LEU A 68 -11.98 -12.29 22.80
N THR A 69 -11.49 -11.47 23.74
CA THR A 69 -11.53 -11.80 25.17
C THR A 69 -12.97 -11.87 25.69
N ARG A 70 -13.84 -10.94 25.27
CA ARG A 70 -15.27 -10.98 25.61
C ARG A 70 -15.98 -12.22 25.07
N GLN A 71 -15.53 -12.75 23.94
CA GLN A 71 -16.04 -13.98 23.34
C GLN A 71 -15.46 -15.27 23.96
N GLY A 72 -14.62 -15.16 25.00
CA GLY A 72 -14.04 -16.31 25.70
C GLY A 72 -12.75 -16.85 25.08
N ALA A 73 -12.20 -16.19 24.05
CA ALA A 73 -10.99 -16.63 23.34
C ALA A 73 -9.67 -16.06 23.92
N GLY A 74 -9.68 -15.56 25.17
CA GLY A 74 -8.58 -14.84 25.81
C GLY A 74 -7.19 -15.51 25.70
N SER A 75 -7.12 -16.85 25.80
CA SER A 75 -5.87 -17.62 25.71
C SER A 75 -5.29 -17.72 24.29
N THR A 76 -6.10 -17.50 23.26
CA THR A 76 -5.72 -17.68 21.84
C THR A 76 -5.64 -16.34 21.08
N VAL A 77 -5.99 -15.22 21.73
CA VAL A 77 -6.01 -13.87 21.14
C VAL A 77 -4.72 -13.54 20.41
N GLY A 78 -3.56 -13.74 21.05
CA GLY A 78 -2.27 -13.41 20.45
C GLY A 78 -2.00 -14.16 19.15
N GLY A 79 -2.37 -15.45 19.09
CA GLY A 79 -2.19 -16.27 17.89
C GLY A 79 -3.10 -15.85 16.74
N ILE A 80 -4.37 -15.58 17.03
CA ILE A 80 -5.34 -15.10 16.04
C ILE A 80 -4.91 -13.75 15.48
N LEU A 81 -4.52 -12.82 16.35
CA LEU A 81 -4.07 -11.49 15.93
C LEU A 81 -2.78 -11.54 15.14
N ALA A 82 -1.79 -12.35 15.54
CA ALA A 82 -0.54 -12.46 14.80
C ALA A 82 -0.77 -12.92 13.36
N ILE A 83 -1.64 -13.91 13.16
CA ILE A 83 -1.98 -14.40 11.81
C ILE A 83 -2.74 -13.34 11.00
N GLY A 84 -3.76 -12.71 11.60
CA GLY A 84 -4.55 -11.68 10.93
C GLY A 84 -3.74 -10.44 10.56
N LEU A 85 -2.86 -10.00 11.46
CA LEU A 85 -1.95 -8.88 11.19
C LEU A 85 -0.97 -9.21 10.08
N ALA A 86 -0.35 -10.40 10.10
CA ALA A 86 0.64 -10.79 9.09
C ALA A 86 0.01 -10.99 7.70
N ARG A 87 -1.19 -11.57 7.61
CA ARG A 87 -1.81 -11.94 6.33
C ARG A 87 -2.62 -10.83 5.69
N GLU A 88 -3.23 -9.95 6.48
CA GLU A 88 -4.19 -8.98 5.96
C GLU A 88 -3.73 -7.55 6.28
N ILE A 89 -3.64 -7.21 7.56
CA ILE A 89 -3.52 -5.81 7.97
C ILE A 89 -2.17 -5.22 7.60
N ALA A 90 -1.06 -5.94 7.82
CA ALA A 90 0.27 -5.41 7.49
C ALA A 90 0.46 -5.15 5.98
N PRO A 91 0.10 -6.07 5.06
CA PRO A 91 0.10 -5.79 3.62
C PRO A 91 -0.85 -4.66 3.21
N LEU A 92 -2.06 -4.61 3.79
CA LEU A 92 -3.05 -3.58 3.47
C LEU A 92 -2.59 -2.18 3.90
N LEU A 93 -2.07 -2.03 5.12
CA LEU A 93 -1.55 -0.76 5.62
C LEU A 93 -0.33 -0.32 4.82
N THR A 94 0.62 -1.23 4.59
CA THR A 94 1.86 -0.92 3.85
C THR A 94 1.55 -0.46 2.43
N SER A 95 0.69 -1.17 1.69
CA SER A 95 0.33 -0.79 0.31
C SER A 95 -0.40 0.54 0.22
N CYS A 96 -1.36 0.79 1.12
CA CYS A 96 -2.11 2.05 1.14
C CYS A 96 -1.21 3.25 1.47
N LEU A 97 -0.33 3.11 2.46
CA LEU A 97 0.57 4.18 2.88
C LEU A 97 1.64 4.48 1.82
N LEU A 98 2.22 3.45 1.19
CA LEU A 98 3.13 3.67 0.07
C LEU A 98 2.41 4.35 -1.10
N ALA A 99 1.23 3.89 -1.47
CA ALA A 99 0.46 4.52 -2.55
C ALA A 99 0.17 6.00 -2.24
N GLY A 100 -0.19 6.32 -0.99
CA GLY A 100 -0.42 7.69 -0.55
C GLY A 100 0.83 8.57 -0.64
N LYS A 101 1.97 8.11 -0.11
CA LYS A 101 3.21 8.90 -0.10
C LYS A 101 3.80 9.06 -1.51
N VAL A 102 3.87 7.97 -2.26
CA VAL A 102 4.53 7.95 -3.58
C VAL A 102 3.68 8.61 -4.65
N ALA A 103 2.34 8.55 -4.57
CA ALA A 103 1.49 9.24 -5.56
C ALA A 103 1.54 10.77 -5.44
N THR A 104 1.99 11.30 -4.30
CA THR A 104 2.14 12.75 -4.08
C THR A 104 3.56 13.27 -4.34
N ALA A 105 4.54 12.37 -4.40
CA ALA A 105 5.92 12.67 -4.78
C ALA A 105 6.02 12.77 -6.31
#